data_AF-A0AAC9MWF3-F1
#
_entry.id   AF-A0AAC9MWF3-F1
#
_cell.length_a   1.000
_cell.length_b   1.000
_cell.length_c   1.000
_cell.angle_alpha   90.00
_cell.angle_beta   90.00
_cell.angle_gamma   90.00
#
_symmetry.space_group_name_H-M   'P 1'
#
loop_
_entity.id
_entity.type
_entity.pdbx_description
1 polymer ?
#
loop_
_entity_poly.entity_id
_entity_poly.type
_entity_poly.pdbx_seq_one_letter_code
_entity_poly.pdbx_strand_id
1 'polypeptide(L)'
;MVAMFEGLRRLLGRSGETVEWDRPPRPQPTEYPLWWVRALDEPVRHGIKASQIGQPADPGGYLPVCGRVMVPAASDLDPLVARCGRCAQWARDHVWESPAQAPWNGDEADEDFY
;
A
#
# COMPACT_ATOMS: atom_id res chain seq x y z
N MET A 1 36.38 -25.95 44.30
CA MET A 1 36.17 -24.78 43.39
C MET A 1 35.14 -25.17 42.33
N VAL A 2 33.89 -25.42 42.77
CA VAL A 2 32.75 -25.83 41.92
C VAL A 2 31.51 -25.22 42.57
N ALA A 3 31.17 -23.98 42.24
CA ALA A 3 29.94 -23.33 42.74
C ALA A 3 29.53 -22.06 41.96
N MET A 4 30.06 -21.83 40.75
CA MET A 4 29.83 -20.57 40.02
C MET A 4 29.19 -20.75 38.63
N PHE A 5 28.90 -21.98 38.20
CA PHE A 5 28.36 -22.27 36.86
C PHE A 5 26.95 -22.88 36.84
N GLU A 6 26.28 -23.04 37.99
CA GLU A 6 24.89 -23.55 38.04
C GLU A 6 23.82 -22.45 38.09
N GLY A 7 24.18 -21.21 38.43
CA GLY A 7 23.23 -20.10 38.49
C GLY A 7 22.77 -19.59 37.12
N LEU A 8 23.62 -19.68 36.10
CA LEU A 8 23.34 -19.11 34.77
C LEU A 8 22.45 -20.00 33.89
N ARG A 9 22.31 -21.29 34.24
CA ARG A 9 21.45 -22.25 33.50
C ARG A 9 19.98 -22.24 33.93
N ARG A 10 19.62 -21.54 35.01
CA ARG A 10 18.22 -21.37 35.43
C ARG A 10 17.55 -20.11 34.90
N LEU A 11 18.31 -19.20 34.27
CA LEU A 11 17.80 -17.95 33.70
C LEU A 11 17.62 -18.00 32.18
N LEU A 12 18.16 -19.03 31.52
CA LEU A 12 17.92 -19.30 30.11
C LEU A 12 16.82 -20.35 30.02
N GLY A 13 15.65 -19.88 29.58
CA GLY A 13 14.45 -20.65 29.33
C GLY A 13 14.77 -22.04 28.78
N ARG A 14 14.29 -23.02 29.53
CA ARG A 14 14.10 -24.39 29.07
C ARG A 14 13.16 -24.33 27.87
N SER A 15 13.47 -25.13 26.84
CA SER A 15 12.64 -25.42 25.67
C SER A 15 12.83 -24.47 24.49
N GLY A 16 13.20 -25.06 23.34
CA GLY A 16 13.18 -24.44 22.01
C GLY A 16 11.74 -24.20 21.54
N GLU A 17 10.99 -23.45 22.33
CA GLU A 17 9.72 -22.90 21.94
C GLU A 17 10.05 -21.76 20.99
N THR A 18 9.82 -22.00 19.69
CA THR A 18 9.75 -20.94 18.72
C THR A 18 8.74 -19.94 19.26
N VAL A 19 9.20 -18.75 19.65
CA VAL A 19 8.31 -17.63 19.94
C VAL A 19 7.62 -17.32 18.63
N GLU A 20 6.46 -17.95 18.41
CA GLU A 20 5.51 -17.55 17.40
C GLU A 20 5.05 -16.17 17.86
N TRP A 21 5.71 -15.14 17.33
CA TRP A 21 5.25 -13.78 17.46
C TRP A 21 3.86 -13.78 16.84
N ASP A 22 2.86 -13.85 17.72
CA ASP A 22 1.45 -13.81 17.37
C ASP A 22 1.25 -12.51 16.59
N ARG A 23 1.33 -12.60 15.26
CA ARG A 23 1.29 -11.43 14.40
C ARG A 23 -0.11 -10.89 14.57
N PRO A 24 -0.28 -9.64 15.01
CA PRO A 24 -1.61 -9.07 15.09
C PRO A 24 -2.29 -9.25 13.73
N PRO A 25 -3.57 -9.66 13.72
CA PRO A 25 -4.28 -9.90 12.47
C PRO A 25 -4.13 -8.66 11.60
N ARG A 26 -3.71 -8.84 10.34
CA ARG A 26 -3.56 -7.70 9.43
C ARG A 26 -4.91 -6.96 9.41
N PRO A 27 -4.90 -5.63 9.58
CA PRO A 27 -6.13 -4.86 9.45
C PRO A 27 -6.76 -5.17 8.09
N GLN A 28 -8.04 -5.53 8.10
CA GLN A 28 -8.75 -5.75 6.86
C GLN A 28 -8.88 -4.40 6.15
N PRO A 29 -8.60 -4.33 4.83
CA PRO A 29 -8.78 -3.11 4.08
C PRO A 29 -10.24 -2.65 4.19
N THR A 30 -10.45 -1.34 4.30
CA THR A 30 -11.79 -0.71 4.33
C THR A 30 -12.14 -0.03 3.01
N GLU A 31 -11.17 0.08 2.09
CA GLU A 31 -11.30 0.67 0.77
C GLU A 31 -10.43 -0.12 -0.22
N TYR A 32 -10.88 -0.26 -1.47
CA TYR A 32 -10.07 -0.75 -2.57
C TYR A 32 -8.86 0.20 -2.79
N PRO A 33 -7.65 -0.32 -2.96
CA PRO A 33 -6.45 0.51 -3.08
C PRO A 33 -6.40 1.20 -4.45
N LEU A 34 -6.79 2.47 -4.48
CA LEU A 34 -6.66 3.35 -5.63
C LEU A 34 -5.40 4.21 -5.54
N TRP A 35 -4.80 4.51 -6.69
CA TRP A 35 -3.80 5.56 -6.81
C TRP A 35 -4.48 6.92 -6.79
N TRP A 36 -4.28 7.68 -5.70
CA TRP A 36 -4.94 8.96 -5.46
C TRP A 36 -4.10 10.10 -5.99
N VAL A 37 -4.54 10.73 -7.07
CA VAL A 37 -3.79 11.77 -7.77
C VAL A 37 -4.62 13.03 -7.90
N ARG A 38 -4.02 14.19 -7.66
CA ARG A 38 -4.70 15.47 -7.88
C ARG A 38 -4.80 15.78 -9.38
N ALA A 39 -5.98 16.16 -9.84
CA ALA A 39 -6.13 16.67 -11.20
C ALA A 39 -5.52 18.08 -11.33
N LEU A 40 -4.96 18.40 -12.49
CA LEU A 40 -4.33 19.71 -12.76
C LEU A 40 -5.30 20.89 -12.58
N ASP A 41 -6.56 20.69 -12.96
CA ASP A 41 -7.62 21.70 -13.01
C ASP A 41 -8.61 21.62 -11.84
N GLU A 42 -8.40 20.71 -10.87
CA GLU A 42 -9.32 20.53 -9.75
C GLU A 42 -8.64 20.50 -8.38
N PRO A 43 -9.30 21.02 -7.34
CA PRO A 43 -8.77 21.00 -5.97
C PRO A 43 -9.06 19.65 -5.25
N VAL A 44 -9.19 18.54 -5.99
CA VAL A 44 -9.51 17.22 -5.43
C VAL A 44 -8.60 16.13 -6.00
N ARG A 45 -8.44 15.05 -5.23
CA ARG A 45 -7.77 13.81 -5.67
C ARG A 45 -8.78 12.84 -6.27
N HIS A 46 -8.46 12.29 -7.43
CA HIS A 46 -9.21 11.21 -8.05
C HIS A 46 -8.49 9.87 -7.90
N GLY A 47 -9.26 8.79 -7.80
CA GLY A 47 -8.73 7.45 -7.63
C GLY A 47 -8.62 6.73 -8.97
N ILE A 48 -7.42 6.26 -9.30
CA ILE A 48 -7.09 5.51 -10.52
C ILE A 48 -6.78 4.06 -10.11
N LYS A 49 -7.24 3.07 -10.89
CA LYS A 49 -6.89 1.67 -10.60
C LYS A 49 -5.40 1.45 -10.87
N ALA A 50 -4.74 0.64 -10.04
CA ALA A 50 -3.32 0.30 -10.23
C ALA A 50 -3.01 -0.25 -11.63
N SER A 51 -3.93 -1.02 -12.21
CA SER A 51 -3.82 -1.55 -13.57
C SER A 51 -3.77 -0.50 -14.69
N GLN A 52 -4.13 0.76 -14.39
CA GLN A 52 -4.13 1.87 -15.34
C GLN A 52 -2.88 2.76 -15.19
N ILE A 53 -2.03 2.52 -14.19
CA ILE A 53 -0.78 3.25 -14.01
C ILE A 53 0.14 2.94 -15.20
N GLY A 54 0.75 3.98 -15.77
CA GLY A 54 1.54 3.85 -17.00
C GLY A 54 0.73 3.68 -18.30
N GLN A 55 -0.61 3.64 -18.22
CA GLN A 55 -1.50 3.55 -19.38
C GLN A 55 -2.41 4.78 -19.45
N PRO A 56 -1.91 5.94 -19.93
CA PRO A 56 -2.75 7.11 -20.12
C PRO A 56 -3.85 6.83 -21.15
N ALA A 57 -5.08 7.25 -20.85
CA ALA A 57 -6.18 7.30 -21.78
C ALA A 57 -5.95 8.39 -22.85
N ASP A 58 -6.45 8.16 -24.06
CA ASP A 58 -6.52 9.14 -25.12
C ASP A 58 -7.84 9.96 -25.00
N PRO A 59 -7.81 11.30 -24.95
CA PRO A 59 -6.63 12.20 -24.96
C PRO A 59 -5.90 12.32 -23.62
N GLY A 60 -4.57 12.14 -23.68
CA GLY A 60 -3.54 12.63 -22.74
C GLY A 60 -3.86 12.73 -21.25
N GLY A 61 -4.49 11.74 -20.63
CA GLY A 61 -4.85 11.79 -19.21
C GLY A 61 -5.06 10.42 -18.58
N TYR A 62 -5.46 10.37 -17.32
CA TYR A 62 -5.92 9.14 -16.66
C TYR A 62 -7.43 9.12 -16.60
N LEU A 63 -8.03 7.93 -16.70
CA LEU A 63 -9.45 7.71 -16.50
C LEU A 63 -9.69 7.18 -15.06
N PRO A 64 -9.94 8.06 -14.08
CA PRO A 64 -10.31 7.65 -12.73
C PRO A 64 -11.66 6.93 -12.72
N VAL A 65 -11.92 6.22 -11.62
CA VAL A 65 -13.16 5.44 -11.43
C VAL A 65 -14.44 6.28 -11.46
N CYS A 66 -14.36 7.60 -11.29
CA CYS A 66 -15.50 8.52 -11.43
C CYS A 66 -15.92 8.78 -12.88
N GLY A 67 -15.12 8.35 -13.86
CA GLY A 67 -15.45 8.31 -15.28
C GLY A 67 -15.09 9.56 -16.10
N ARG A 68 -14.43 10.56 -15.51
CA ARG A 68 -13.96 11.76 -16.24
C ARG A 68 -12.45 11.72 -16.41
N VAL A 69 -11.98 11.71 -17.67
CA VAL A 69 -10.55 11.84 -17.98
C VAL A 69 -10.00 13.10 -17.32
N MET A 70 -8.87 12.97 -16.63
CA MET A 70 -8.18 14.08 -15.99
C MET A 70 -6.69 14.03 -16.27
N VAL A 71 -6.06 15.20 -16.30
CA VAL A 71 -4.62 15.33 -16.40
C VAL A 71 -4.06 15.40 -14.99
N PRO A 72 -3.09 14.55 -14.60
CA PRO A 72 -2.50 14.61 -13.28
C PRO A 72 -1.72 15.91 -13.11
N ALA A 73 -1.85 16.55 -11.95
CA ALA A 73 -1.00 17.68 -11.62
C ALA A 73 0.45 17.21 -11.44
N ALA A 74 1.44 18.02 -11.88
CA ALA A 74 2.86 17.68 -11.75
C ALA A 74 3.34 17.52 -10.30
N SER A 75 2.55 17.98 -9.33
CA SER A 75 2.90 17.92 -7.91
C SER A 75 1.66 17.61 -7.04
N ASP A 76 1.72 16.48 -6.34
CA ASP A 76 0.75 16.02 -5.33
C ASP A 76 1.00 16.65 -3.94
N LEU A 77 1.59 17.85 -3.90
CA LEU A 77 2.31 18.42 -2.76
C LEU A 77 1.50 18.69 -1.47
N ASP A 78 0.23 18.30 -1.38
CA ASP A 78 -0.51 18.42 -0.13
C ASP A 78 -1.38 17.17 0.16
N PRO A 79 -1.07 16.36 1.20
CA PRO A 79 -1.90 15.23 1.60
C PRO A 79 -3.29 15.65 2.11
N LEU A 80 -3.53 16.95 2.37
CA LEU A 80 -4.79 17.51 2.82
C LEU A 80 -5.79 17.77 1.69
N VAL A 81 -5.42 17.57 0.43
CA VAL A 81 -6.35 17.72 -0.70
C VAL A 81 -7.50 16.72 -0.57
N ALA A 82 -8.75 17.20 -0.60
CA ALA A 82 -9.93 16.36 -0.46
C ALA A 82 -9.98 15.29 -1.56
N ARG A 83 -10.54 14.11 -1.24
CA ARG A 83 -10.79 13.06 -2.24
C ARG A 83 -12.12 13.32 -2.94
N CYS A 84 -12.17 13.05 -4.25
CA CYS A 84 -13.41 13.00 -5.00
C CYS A 84 -14.39 12.02 -4.34
N GLY A 85 -15.58 12.51 -3.96
CA GLY A 85 -16.57 11.71 -3.23
C GLY A 85 -17.01 10.46 -3.97
N ARG A 86 -17.14 10.54 -5.31
CA ARG A 86 -17.50 9.38 -6.14
C ARG A 86 -16.39 8.32 -6.17
N CYS A 87 -15.12 8.75 -6.25
CA CYS A 87 -13.99 7.83 -6.19
C CYS A 87 -13.88 7.17 -4.81
N ALA A 88 -14.08 7.92 -3.74
CA ALA A 88 -14.03 7.39 -2.37
C ALA A 88 -15.17 6.40 -2.10
N GLN A 89 -16.38 6.70 -2.56
CA GLN A 89 -17.50 5.77 -2.45
C GLN A 89 -17.25 4.49 -3.25
N TRP A 90 -16.79 4.63 -4.51
CA TRP A 90 -16.42 3.49 -5.33
C TRP A 90 -15.41 2.58 -4.64
N ALA A 91 -14.37 3.14 -4.02
CA ALA A 91 -13.36 2.36 -3.31
C ALA A 91 -13.94 1.53 -2.15
N ARG A 92 -14.91 2.07 -1.40
CA ARG A 92 -15.60 1.33 -0.33
C ARG A 92 -16.50 0.24 -0.89
N ASP A 93 -17.19 0.53 -1.98
CA ASP A 93 -18.10 -0.41 -2.66
C ASP A 93 -17.35 -1.54 -3.39
N HIS A 94 -16.01 -1.51 -3.44
CA HIS A 94 -15.20 -2.52 -4.13
C HIS A 94 -14.10 -3.08 -3.21
N VAL A 95 -14.18 -2.88 -1.89
CA VAL A 95 -13.14 -3.31 -0.94
C VAL A 95 -12.91 -4.83 -0.92
N TRP A 96 -13.91 -5.61 -1.29
CA TRP A 96 -13.86 -7.07 -1.41
C TRP A 96 -13.19 -7.55 -2.71
N GLU A 97 -12.93 -6.67 -3.67
CA GLU A 97 -12.25 -7.05 -4.90
C GLU A 97 -10.76 -7.27 -4.65
N SER A 98 -10.22 -8.34 -5.21
CA SER A 98 -8.78 -8.55 -5.25
C SER A 98 -8.14 -7.51 -6.17
N PRO A 99 -7.28 -6.61 -5.66
CA PRO A 99 -6.64 -5.64 -6.50
C PRO A 99 -5.72 -6.35 -7.48
N ALA A 100 -5.75 -5.93 -8.75
CA ALA A 100 -4.72 -6.33 -9.69
C ALA A 100 -3.36 -5.93 -9.12
N GLN A 101 -2.39 -6.84 -9.16
CA GLN A 101 -1.00 -6.47 -8.90
C GLN A 101 -0.65 -5.31 -9.85
N ALA A 102 -0.04 -4.26 -9.31
CA ALA A 102 0.55 -3.24 -10.17
C ALA A 102 1.53 -3.94 -11.13
N PRO A 103 1.70 -3.45 -12.38
CA PRO A 103 2.81 -3.89 -13.19
C PRO A 103 4.09 -3.83 -12.37
N TRP A 104 4.87 -4.91 -12.40
CA TRP A 104 6.18 -4.95 -11.76
C TRP A 104 7.04 -3.80 -12.30
N ASN A 105 7.25 -2.76 -11.50
CA ASN A 105 8.15 -1.66 -11.84
C ASN A 105 9.53 -2.06 -11.32
N GLY A 106 10.22 -2.96 -12.04
CA GLY A 106 11.40 -3.64 -11.54
C GLY A 106 12.40 -2.77 -10.78
N ASP A 107 12.38 -2.91 -9.45
CA ASP A 107 13.39 -2.46 -8.51
C ASP A 107 13.77 -3.55 -7.48
N GLU A 108 13.56 -4.84 -7.79
CA GLU A 108 14.47 -5.88 -7.30
C GLU A 108 15.76 -5.81 -8.14
N ALA A 109 16.57 -4.80 -7.86
CA ALA A 109 18.00 -5.02 -7.90
C ALA A 109 18.29 -5.91 -6.70
N ASP A 110 18.58 -7.18 -6.98
CA ASP A 110 19.31 -8.06 -6.10
C ASP A 110 20.58 -7.32 -5.60
N GLU A 111 20.51 -6.68 -4.43
CA GLU A 111 21.69 -6.18 -3.72
C GLU A 111 22.21 -7.18 -2.66
N ASP A 112 21.85 -8.45 -2.79
CA ASP A 112 22.52 -9.56 -2.10
C ASP A 112 23.45 -10.32 -3.06
N PHE A 113 24.45 -9.60 -3.58
CA PHE A 113 25.69 -10.20 -4.09
C PHE A 113 26.87 -9.30 -3.69
N TYR A 114 27.40 -9.51 -2.49
CA TYR A 114 28.84 -9.59 -2.19
C TYR A 114 29.10 -10.05 -0.75
#